data_AF-A0A0M8YDU2-F1
#
_entry.id   AF-A0A0M8YDU2-F1
#
_cell.length_a   1.000
_cell.length_b   1.000
_cell.length_c   1.000
_cell.angle_alpha   90.00
_cell.angle_beta   90.00
_cell.angle_gamma   90.00
#
_symmetry.space_group_name_H-M   'P 1'
#
loop_
_entity.id
_entity.type
_entity.pdbx_description
1 polymer ?
#
loop_
_entity_poly.entity_id
_entity_poly.type
_entity_poly.pdbx_seq_one_letter_code
_entity_poly.pdbx_strand_id
1 'polypeptide(L)'
;MSSITRRRALGVAAGAAGAVAVLAHAGPAGAAAPRAAADPASFDEVYQGRRIRGGPAHGGGHHGGHHGGGYAVTVDGRELHVMRNADGTWISVIHHYEPVATPRELARAAVRELRGAPLVPLALG
;
A
#
# COMPACT_ATOMS: atom_id res chain seq x y z
N MET A 1 -41.23 -48.07 -3.45
CA MET A 1 -42.52 -47.37 -3.44
C MET A 1 -42.51 -46.38 -2.29
N SER A 2 -42.97 -45.15 -2.57
CA SER A 2 -43.37 -44.12 -1.61
C SER A 2 -42.27 -43.35 -0.88
N SER A 3 -41.79 -42.30 -1.55
CA SER A 3 -41.30 -41.08 -0.93
C SER A 3 -42.41 -40.41 -0.09
N ILE A 4 -42.12 -40.06 1.16
CA ILE A 4 -42.98 -39.19 1.96
C ILE A 4 -42.35 -37.80 2.02
N THR A 5 -42.86 -36.94 1.16
CA THR A 5 -42.83 -35.49 1.25
C THR A 5 -43.94 -35.06 2.22
N ARG A 6 -43.62 -34.25 3.24
CA ARG A 6 -44.42 -33.10 3.76
C ARG A 6 -43.95 -32.67 5.15
N ARG A 7 -43.30 -31.51 5.22
CA ARG A 7 -43.93 -30.33 5.83
C ARG A 7 -43.21 -29.06 5.40
N ARG A 8 -43.86 -28.34 4.48
CA ARG A 8 -43.69 -26.89 4.30
C ARG A 8 -44.04 -26.21 5.61
N ALA A 9 -43.19 -25.30 6.05
CA ALA A 9 -43.63 -24.14 6.82
C ALA A 9 -43.02 -22.92 6.12
N LEU A 10 -43.88 -22.24 5.36
CA LEU A 10 -43.63 -20.90 4.84
C LEU A 10 -43.71 -19.93 6.03
N GLY A 11 -42.67 -19.14 6.23
CA GLY A 11 -42.69 -17.97 7.11
C GLY A 11 -42.28 -16.76 6.30
N VAL A 12 -43.26 -16.07 5.70
CA VAL A 12 -43.07 -14.71 5.18
C VAL A 12 -43.26 -13.76 6.34
N ALA A 13 -42.21 -13.04 6.72
CA ALA A 13 -42.30 -11.87 7.58
C ALA A 13 -41.87 -10.65 6.78
N ALA A 14 -42.86 -9.86 6.36
CA ALA A 14 -42.68 -8.50 5.87
C ALA A 14 -42.44 -7.57 7.07
N GLY A 15 -41.48 -6.64 6.95
CA GLY A 15 -41.20 -5.69 8.02
C GLY A 15 -40.30 -4.53 7.59
N ALA A 16 -40.95 -3.45 7.16
CA ALA A 16 -40.56 -2.02 7.19
C ALA A 16 -39.22 -1.56 6.57
N ALA A 17 -39.37 -0.77 5.50
CA ALA A 17 -38.35 0.14 4.98
C ALA A 17 -38.00 1.22 6.03
N GLY A 18 -36.72 1.32 6.39
CA GLY A 18 -36.14 2.46 7.08
C GLY A 18 -35.16 3.17 6.16
N ALA A 19 -35.63 4.19 5.44
CA ALA A 19 -34.74 5.10 4.71
C ALA A 19 -33.98 5.96 5.72
N VAL A 20 -32.70 5.67 5.94
CA VAL A 20 -31.81 6.58 6.67
C VAL A 20 -31.33 7.63 5.68
N ALA A 21 -31.94 8.82 5.75
CA ALA A 21 -31.44 10.00 5.08
C ALA A 21 -30.13 10.43 5.76
N VAL A 22 -28.99 10.13 5.14
CA VAL A 22 -27.72 10.76 5.51
C VAL A 22 -27.75 12.19 4.96
N LEU A 23 -27.90 13.18 5.84
CA LEU A 23 -27.64 14.58 5.50
C LEU A 23 -26.19 14.70 5.03
N ALA A 24 -25.99 14.85 3.72
CA ALA A 24 -24.74 15.33 3.16
C ALA A 24 -24.52 16.76 3.63
N HIS A 25 -23.64 16.92 4.63
CA HIS A 25 -23.09 18.23 4.97
C HIS A 25 -22.05 18.58 3.90
N ALA A 26 -22.52 19.13 2.78
CA ALA A 26 -21.66 19.81 1.83
C ALA A 26 -21.21 21.14 2.46
N GLY A 27 -20.25 21.06 3.39
CA GLY A 27 -19.41 22.21 3.70
C GLY A 27 -18.66 22.61 2.43
N PRO A 28 -18.33 23.90 2.23
CA PRO A 28 -17.50 24.29 1.11
C PRO A 28 -16.21 23.48 1.21
N ALA A 29 -16.02 22.56 0.28
CA ALA A 29 -14.73 21.96 0.00
C ALA A 29 -13.87 23.11 -0.52
N GLY A 30 -13.34 23.91 0.40
CA GLY A 30 -12.15 24.68 0.13
C GLY A 30 -11.18 23.66 -0.41
N ALA A 31 -10.83 23.78 -1.68
CA ALA A 31 -9.76 23.03 -2.29
C ALA A 31 -8.50 23.41 -1.50
N ALA A 32 -8.27 22.72 -0.39
CA ALA A 32 -7.01 22.71 0.28
C ALA A 32 -6.07 22.17 -0.79
N ALA A 33 -5.27 23.07 -1.38
CA ALA A 33 -4.15 22.67 -2.20
C ALA A 33 -3.46 21.53 -1.44
N PRO A 34 -3.21 20.37 -2.08
CA PRO A 34 -2.65 19.23 -1.38
C PRO A 34 -1.38 19.71 -0.68
N ARG A 35 -1.43 19.80 0.64
CA ARG A 35 -0.26 20.15 1.43
C ARG A 35 0.72 19.02 1.15
N ALA A 36 1.84 19.33 0.50
CA ALA A 36 2.87 18.35 0.23
C ALA A 36 3.11 17.57 1.53
N ALA A 37 2.75 16.28 1.51
CA ALA A 37 2.92 15.44 2.67
C ALA A 37 4.42 15.45 2.99
N ALA A 38 4.75 15.74 4.25
CA ALA A 38 6.15 15.73 4.67
C ALA A 38 6.77 14.37 4.34
N ASP A 39 8.02 14.38 3.90
CA ASP A 39 8.74 13.15 3.60
C ASP A 39 8.77 12.24 4.84
N PRO A 40 8.63 10.91 4.67
CA PRO A 40 8.75 10.00 5.79
C PRO A 40 10.10 10.13 6.50
N ALA A 41 10.13 9.82 7.80
CA ALA A 41 11.38 9.74 8.54
C ALA A 41 12.31 8.66 7.94
N SER A 42 13.63 8.88 8.05
CA SER A 42 14.61 7.87 7.72
C SER A 42 14.55 6.68 8.69
N PHE A 43 15.01 5.52 8.26
CA PHE A 43 15.16 4.33 9.09
C PHE A 43 16.39 3.50 8.70
N ASP A 44 16.92 2.75 9.65
CA ASP A 44 17.99 1.76 9.48
C ASP A 44 17.77 0.65 10.52
N GLU A 45 17.43 -0.56 10.08
CA GLU A 45 17.21 -1.71 10.97
C GLU A 45 17.62 -3.02 10.31
N VAL A 46 17.80 -4.06 11.11
CA VAL A 46 17.94 -5.44 10.63
C VAL A 46 16.60 -6.14 10.82
N TYR A 47 15.96 -6.55 9.73
CA TYR A 47 14.70 -7.27 9.73
C TYR A 47 14.89 -8.64 9.08
N GLN A 48 14.56 -9.71 9.83
CA GLN A 48 14.76 -11.10 9.40
C GLN A 48 16.18 -11.38 8.86
N GLY A 49 17.20 -10.80 9.50
CA GLY A 49 18.61 -10.96 9.13
C GLY A 49 19.08 -10.12 7.94
N ARG A 50 18.22 -9.26 7.37
CA ARG A 50 18.54 -8.38 6.25
C ARG A 50 18.60 -6.93 6.73
N ARG A 51 19.63 -6.17 6.34
CA ARG A 51 19.70 -4.74 6.70
C ARG A 51 18.83 -3.93 5.74
N ILE A 52 17.84 -3.23 6.27
CA ILE A 52 16.96 -2.35 5.49
C ILE A 52 17.15 -0.91 5.91
N ARG A 53 17.22 -0.01 4.93
CA ARG A 53 17.34 1.44 5.15
C ARG A 53 16.38 2.21 4.27
N GLY A 54 15.92 3.34 4.76
CA GLY A 54 15.21 4.30 3.95
C GLY A 54 15.48 5.73 4.40
N GLY A 55 15.40 6.67 3.47
CA GLY A 55 15.61 8.08 3.75
C GLY A 55 15.56 8.91 2.47
N PRO A 56 15.83 10.23 2.56
CA PRO A 56 15.92 11.09 1.39
C PRO A 56 16.91 10.51 0.37
N ALA A 57 16.57 10.59 -0.91
CA ALA A 57 17.44 10.16 -1.99
C ALA A 57 18.59 11.17 -2.16
N HIS A 58 19.82 10.75 -1.87
CA HIS A 58 21.01 11.58 -2.05
C HIS A 58 21.69 11.17 -3.36
N GLY A 59 21.15 11.62 -4.49
CA GLY A 59 21.72 11.30 -5.81
C GLY A 59 20.95 11.94 -6.96
N GLY A 60 21.52 12.99 -7.55
CA GLY A 60 21.07 13.63 -8.79
C GLY A 60 21.36 12.79 -10.04
N GLY A 61 20.91 11.53 -10.05
CA GLY A 61 20.99 10.68 -11.23
C GLY A 61 19.93 11.06 -12.24
N HIS A 62 20.36 11.66 -13.36
CA HIS A 62 19.58 12.04 -14.54
C HIS A 62 19.03 10.84 -15.32
N HIS A 63 18.35 9.90 -14.64
CA HIS A 63 17.50 8.90 -15.27
C HIS A 63 16.06 9.26 -14.90
N GLY A 64 15.25 9.53 -15.92
CA GLY A 64 13.98 10.21 -15.80
C GLY A 64 13.01 9.59 -14.79
N GLY A 65 12.32 10.44 -14.04
CA GLY A 65 11.10 10.06 -13.32
C GLY A 65 11.32 9.10 -12.15
N HIS A 66 12.07 9.51 -11.11
CA HIS A 66 12.04 8.81 -9.83
C HIS A 66 10.65 8.95 -9.19
N HIS A 67 9.75 8.00 -9.48
CA HIS A 67 8.42 7.88 -8.88
C HIS A 67 8.45 7.61 -7.36
N GLY A 68 9.64 7.43 -6.78
CA GLY A 68 9.88 7.32 -5.33
C GLY A 68 9.76 8.63 -4.56
N GLY A 69 9.40 9.74 -5.21
CA GLY A 69 9.11 11.01 -4.54
C GLY A 69 10.30 11.60 -3.76
N GLY A 70 11.54 11.31 -4.18
CA GLY A 70 12.73 11.75 -3.44
C GLY A 70 13.09 10.90 -2.23
N TYR A 71 12.47 9.73 -2.05
CA TYR A 71 12.80 8.76 -1.00
C TYR A 71 13.41 7.49 -1.59
N ALA A 72 14.53 7.04 -1.03
CA ALA A 72 15.22 5.82 -1.44
C ALA A 72 15.08 4.74 -0.36
N VAL A 73 14.94 3.48 -0.80
CA VAL A 73 14.94 2.30 0.09
C VAL A 73 16.02 1.33 -0.37
N THR A 74 16.76 0.74 0.58
CA THR A 74 17.77 -0.28 0.29
C THR A 74 17.57 -1.53 1.13
N VAL A 75 17.91 -2.69 0.53
CA VAL A 75 18.02 -3.99 1.22
C VAL A 75 19.46 -4.49 1.02
N ASP A 76 20.20 -4.66 2.12
CA ASP A 76 21.64 -4.93 2.17
C ASP A 76 22.47 -3.99 1.28
N GLY A 77 22.09 -2.71 1.28
CA GLY A 77 22.76 -1.68 0.48
C GLY A 77 22.41 -1.67 -1.00
N ARG A 78 21.50 -2.55 -1.47
CA ARG A 78 21.02 -2.57 -2.85
C ARG A 78 19.69 -1.82 -2.94
N GLU A 79 19.57 -0.93 -3.92
CA GLU A 79 18.36 -0.12 -4.08
C GLU A 79 17.15 -0.97 -4.46
N LEU A 80 16.07 -0.78 -3.71
CA LEU A 80 14.74 -1.27 -4.03
C LEU A 80 13.98 -0.13 -4.69
N HIS A 81 13.54 -0.33 -5.94
CA HIS A 81 12.71 0.63 -6.62
C HIS A 81 11.35 0.72 -5.93
N VAL A 82 11.03 1.89 -5.39
CA VAL A 82 9.79 2.19 -4.67
C VAL A 82 9.03 3.32 -5.34
N MET A 83 7.73 3.34 -5.14
CA MET A 83 6.87 4.43 -5.57
C MET A 83 5.90 4.79 -4.47
N ARG A 84 5.63 6.09 -4.36
CA ARG A 84 4.59 6.62 -3.48
C ARG A 84 3.34 6.89 -4.30
N ASN A 85 2.23 6.27 -3.91
CA ASN A 85 0.94 6.51 -4.51
C ASN A 85 0.40 7.89 -4.12
N ALA A 86 -0.60 8.37 -4.87
CA ALA A 86 -1.21 9.68 -4.62
C ALA A 86 -1.89 9.77 -3.24
N ASP A 87 -2.41 8.66 -2.72
CA ASP A 87 -2.97 8.55 -1.37
C ASP A 87 -1.92 8.42 -0.26
N GLY A 88 -0.64 8.39 -0.64
CA GLY A 88 0.51 8.31 0.27
C GLY A 88 0.94 6.90 0.67
N THR A 89 0.27 5.86 0.19
CA THR A 89 0.71 4.47 0.34
C THR A 89 1.94 4.19 -0.53
N TRP A 90 2.62 3.09 -0.25
CA TRP A 90 3.90 2.73 -0.85
C TRP A 90 3.83 1.36 -1.49
N ILE A 91 4.45 1.26 -2.67
CA ILE A 91 4.62 0.01 -3.42
C ILE A 91 6.05 -0.10 -3.93
N SER A 92 6.49 -1.32 -4.26
CA SER A 92 7.81 -1.58 -4.86
C SER A 92 7.69 -2.46 -6.09
N VAL A 93 8.78 -2.61 -6.84
CA VAL A 93 8.82 -3.51 -8.01
C VAL A 93 8.53 -4.98 -7.67
N ILE A 94 8.81 -5.43 -6.44
CA ILE A 94 8.54 -6.81 -5.97
C ILE A 94 7.32 -6.92 -5.03
N HIS A 95 6.66 -5.81 -4.71
CA HIS A 95 5.45 -5.75 -3.89
C HIS A 95 4.58 -4.60 -4.42
N HIS A 96 4.06 -4.80 -5.64
CA HIS A 96 3.55 -3.71 -6.47
C HIS A 96 2.04 -3.49 -6.35
N TYR A 97 1.28 -4.57 -6.13
CA TYR A 97 -0.19 -4.56 -6.13
C TYR A 97 -0.80 -4.62 -4.73
N GLU A 98 0.05 -4.52 -3.70
CA GLU A 98 -0.35 -4.54 -2.29
C GLU A 98 0.23 -3.29 -1.61
N PRO A 99 -0.50 -2.14 -1.66
CA PRO A 99 -0.02 -0.91 -1.04
C PRO A 99 0.08 -1.03 0.48
N VAL A 100 1.17 -0.51 1.04
CA VAL A 100 1.37 -0.45 2.50
C VAL A 100 1.54 1.00 2.97
N ALA A 101 1.31 1.26 4.26
CA ALA A 101 1.21 2.63 4.76
C ALA A 101 2.58 3.35 4.81
N THR A 102 3.67 2.62 4.98
CA THR A 102 5.01 3.22 5.19
C THR A 102 6.11 2.57 4.35
N PRO A 103 7.20 3.30 4.03
CA PRO A 103 8.34 2.72 3.33
C PRO A 103 9.08 1.67 4.16
N ARG A 104 9.01 1.74 5.50
CA ARG A 104 9.57 0.69 6.38
C ARG A 104 8.78 -0.60 6.25
N GLU A 105 7.45 -0.54 6.27
CA GLU A 105 6.60 -1.71 6.03
C GLU A 105 6.85 -2.30 4.63
N LEU A 106 7.04 -1.45 3.63
CA LEU A 106 7.35 -1.89 2.27
C LEU A 106 8.70 -2.63 2.21
N ALA A 107 9.74 -2.11 2.88
CA ALA A 107 11.02 -2.78 2.98
C ALA A 107 10.92 -4.14 3.68
N ARG A 108 10.11 -4.24 4.74
CA ARG A 108 9.84 -5.52 5.43
C ARG A 108 9.05 -6.48 4.54
N ALA A 109 8.09 -5.99 3.75
CA ALA A 109 7.38 -6.79 2.77
C ALA A 109 8.32 -7.34 1.71
N ALA A 110 9.17 -6.50 1.13
CA ALA A 110 10.22 -6.90 0.19
C ALA A 110 11.15 -7.98 0.76
N VAL A 111 11.57 -7.89 2.02
CA VAL A 111 12.38 -8.93 2.67
C VAL A 111 11.62 -10.26 2.75
N ARG A 112 10.33 -10.24 3.08
CA ARG A 112 9.48 -11.45 3.10
C ARG A 112 9.33 -12.06 1.71
N GLU A 113 9.16 -11.24 0.66
CA GLU A 113 9.05 -11.70 -0.72
C GLU A 113 10.37 -12.30 -1.25
N LEU A 114 11.51 -11.70 -0.89
CA LEU A 114 12.83 -12.18 -1.32
C LEU A 114 13.17 -13.55 -0.74
N ARG A 115 12.65 -13.93 0.43
CA ARG A 115 12.91 -15.24 1.07
C ARG A 115 14.39 -15.61 1.13
N GLY A 116 15.25 -14.62 1.38
CA GLY A 116 16.70 -14.79 1.44
C GLY A 116 17.45 -14.56 0.12
N ALA A 117 16.76 -14.42 -1.01
CA ALA A 117 17.39 -14.08 -2.28
C ALA A 117 18.03 -12.67 -2.25
N PRO A 118 19.16 -12.47 -2.97
CA PRO A 118 19.71 -11.14 -3.17
C PRO A 118 18.80 -10.32 -4.09
N LEU A 119 18.59 -9.05 -3.73
CA LEU A 119 17.95 -8.10 -4.63
C LEU A 119 18.89 -7.83 -5.83
N VAL A 120 18.39 -7.60 -7.04
CA VAL A 120 19.22 -7.23 -8.20
C VAL A 120 18.90 -5.80 -8.64
N PRO A 121 19.82 -5.08 -9.31
CA PRO A 121 19.58 -3.71 -9.73
C PRO A 121 18.49 -3.72 -10.80
N LEU A 122 17.60 -2.73 -10.78
CA LEU A 122 16.60 -2.57 -11.82
C LEU A 122 17.29 -2.04 -13.09
N ALA A 123 17.24 -2.82 -14.18
CA ALA A 123 17.63 -2.35 -15.50
C ALA A 123 16.40 -1.69 -16.15
N LEU A 124 16.44 -0.36 -16.29
CA LEU A 124 15.49 0.38 -17.10
C LEU A 124 16.12 0.52 -18.49
N GLY A 125 15.52 -0.13 -19.49
CA GLY A 125 15.99 -0.13 -20.88
C GLY A 125 15.72 1.18 -21.62
#